data_AF-A0A956NCH2-F1
#
_entry.id   AF-A0A956NCH2-F1
#
_cell.length_a   1.000
_cell.length_b   1.000
_cell.length_c   1.000
_cell.angle_alpha   90.00
_cell.angle_beta   90.00
_cell.angle_gamma   90.00
#
_symmetry.space_group_name_H-M   'P 1'
#
loop_
_entity.id
_entity.type
_entity.pdbx_description
1 polymer ?
#
loop_
_entity_poly.entity_id
_entity_poly.type
_entity_poly.pdbx_seq_one_letter_code
_entity_poly.pdbx_strand_id
1 'polypeptide(L)'
;IPVYSPEADGNGVVILAEQTVGGFTATTIRADDPGALFRWLDDEGFAIDSSETARLSPLIDDGWVFTAMKSDSTLVMPLGGWDANVNPIEFQWPGDVVEVPLGVLQINAQSRLPMTFFVVDEHRSKLADFSTAYANRISRSEATAIHDLYPGFQGYLEEGDFLTRLDKTFFAGDPMSGKYSIEWAASDEEFRRGGTNSWVFRSGWNESWLAWVLVFSGILAAFRWGLGLAARRVRSLVRPR
;
A
#
# COMPACT_ATOMS: atom_id res chain seq x y z
N ILE A 1 7.68 -18.65 -9.88
CA ILE A 1 6.41 -18.67 -9.11
C ILE A 1 5.94 -20.12 -9.07
N PRO A 2 5.95 -20.79 -7.91
CA PRO A 2 5.33 -22.10 -7.81
C PRO A 2 3.83 -21.93 -8.05
N VAL A 3 3.29 -22.67 -9.01
CA VAL A 3 1.85 -22.69 -9.31
C VAL A 3 1.23 -23.61 -8.26
N TYR A 4 0.65 -23.03 -7.23
CA TYR A 4 -0.20 -23.79 -6.30
C TYR A 4 -1.52 -24.11 -7.04
N SER A 5 -1.93 -25.37 -7.02
CA SER A 5 -3.25 -25.75 -7.52
C SER A 5 -4.29 -25.09 -6.62
N PRO A 6 -5.30 -24.39 -7.17
CA PRO A 6 -6.32 -23.78 -6.35
C PRO A 6 -7.12 -24.88 -5.66
N GLU A 7 -6.88 -25.08 -4.37
CA GLU A 7 -7.80 -25.80 -3.51
C GLU A 7 -8.91 -24.81 -3.15
N ALA A 8 -10.13 -25.12 -3.60
CA ALA A 8 -11.31 -24.47 -3.06
C ALA A 8 -11.45 -25.00 -1.64
N ASP A 9 -11.19 -24.15 -0.66
CA ASP A 9 -11.59 -24.50 0.70
C ASP A 9 -13.11 -24.61 0.66
N GLY A 10 -13.69 -25.61 1.33
CA GLY A 10 -15.12 -25.97 1.22
C GLY A 10 -16.12 -24.84 1.54
N ASN A 11 -15.60 -23.67 1.92
CA ASN A 11 -16.29 -22.45 2.32
C ASN A 11 -16.50 -21.42 1.20
N GLY A 12 -16.02 -21.64 -0.03
CA GLY A 12 -16.22 -20.71 -1.16
C GLY A 12 -15.15 -19.64 -1.32
N VAL A 13 -14.00 -19.84 -0.67
CA VAL A 13 -12.77 -19.05 -0.83
C VAL A 13 -11.73 -19.91 -1.54
N VAL A 14 -11.03 -19.33 -2.51
CA VAL A 14 -9.94 -19.97 -3.25
C VAL A 14 -8.61 -19.41 -2.78
N ILE A 15 -7.75 -20.26 -2.24
CA ILE A 15 -6.38 -19.90 -1.87
C ILE A 15 -5.51 -19.96 -3.13
N LEU A 16 -4.86 -18.83 -3.45
CA LEU A 16 -4.02 -18.66 -4.64
C LEU A 16 -2.54 -18.83 -4.31
N ALA A 17 -2.12 -18.39 -3.12
CA ALA A 17 -0.77 -18.54 -2.62
C ALA A 17 -0.74 -18.36 -1.10
N GLU A 18 0.20 -19.02 -0.44
CA GLU A 18 0.53 -18.78 0.95
C GLU A 18 2.04 -18.70 1.10
N GLN A 19 2.53 -17.72 1.86
CA GLN A 19 3.95 -17.49 2.07
C GLN A 19 4.23 -16.80 3.40
N THR A 20 5.40 -17.06 3.98
CA THR A 20 5.90 -16.32 5.14
C THR A 20 6.68 -15.10 4.65
N VAL A 21 6.28 -13.90 5.10
CA VAL A 21 6.93 -12.62 4.79
C VAL A 21 7.38 -11.98 6.10
N GLY A 22 8.66 -12.07 6.42
CA GLY A 22 9.18 -11.64 7.71
C GLY A 22 8.49 -12.40 8.85
N GLY A 23 7.86 -11.66 9.77
CA GLY A 23 7.08 -12.24 10.88
C GLY A 23 5.61 -12.50 10.55
N PHE A 24 5.19 -12.43 9.28
CA PHE A 24 3.80 -12.60 8.88
C PHE A 24 3.59 -13.84 8.03
N THR A 25 2.47 -14.54 8.23
CA THR A 25 1.91 -15.45 7.24
C THR A 25 0.98 -14.65 6.34
N ALA A 26 1.29 -14.63 5.04
CA ALA A 26 0.52 -13.94 4.01
C ALA A 26 -0.19 -14.96 3.13
N THR A 27 -1.52 -14.96 3.17
CA THR A 27 -2.37 -15.85 2.38
C THR A 27 -3.12 -15.02 1.34
N THR A 28 -2.84 -15.27 0.08
CA THR A 28 -3.50 -14.62 -1.07
C THR A 28 -4.72 -15.42 -1.45
N ILE A 29 -5.88 -14.79 -1.41
CA ILE A 29 -7.20 -15.41 -1.53
C ILE A 29 -8.07 -14.68 -2.55
N ARG A 30 -8.97 -15.42 -3.16
CA ARG A 30 -10.08 -14.91 -3.98
C ARG A 30 -11.38 -15.45 -3.41
N ALA A 31 -12.39 -14.61 -3.32
CA ALA A 31 -13.74 -15.01 -2.93
C ALA A 31 -14.73 -14.51 -3.97
N ASP A 32 -15.83 -15.25 -4.16
CA ASP A 32 -16.96 -14.86 -5.01
C ASP A 32 -18.21 -14.50 -4.19
N ASP A 33 -18.17 -14.69 -2.87
CA ASP A 33 -19.23 -14.37 -1.92
C ASP A 33 -18.64 -13.63 -0.71
N PRO A 34 -19.15 -12.43 -0.34
CA PRO A 34 -18.73 -11.73 0.87
C PRO A 34 -18.92 -12.54 2.15
N GLY A 35 -19.97 -13.37 2.22
CA GLY A 35 -20.21 -14.23 3.38
C GLY A 35 -19.15 -15.32 3.52
N ALA A 36 -18.72 -15.91 2.40
CA ALA A 36 -17.64 -16.88 2.34
C ALA A 36 -16.31 -16.27 2.80
N LEU A 37 -15.98 -15.06 2.32
CA LEU A 37 -14.78 -14.36 2.75
C LEU A 37 -14.82 -14.05 4.25
N PHE A 38 -15.96 -13.57 4.77
CA PHE A 38 -16.13 -13.33 6.21
C PHE A 38 -15.89 -14.58 7.04
N ARG A 39 -16.56 -15.69 6.71
CA ARG A 39 -16.41 -16.96 7.44
C ARG A 39 -14.96 -17.44 7.42
N TRP A 40 -14.30 -17.39 6.26
CA TRP A 40 -12.90 -17.79 6.16
C TRP A 40 -11.99 -16.90 7.03
N LEU A 41 -12.20 -15.58 7.03
CA LEU A 41 -11.44 -14.66 7.89
C LEU A 41 -11.69 -14.96 9.38
N ASP A 42 -12.93 -15.21 9.77
CA ASP A 42 -13.30 -15.55 11.16
C ASP A 42 -12.71 -16.90 11.61
N ASP A 43 -12.82 -17.93 10.76
CA ASP A 43 -12.25 -19.27 10.99
C ASP A 43 -10.71 -19.21 11.12
N GLU A 44 -10.06 -18.36 10.32
CA GLU A 44 -8.62 -18.08 10.41
C GLU A 44 -8.24 -17.14 11.58
N GLY A 45 -9.22 -16.69 12.37
CA GLY A 45 -9.01 -15.89 13.58
C GLY A 45 -8.65 -14.44 13.32
N PHE A 46 -9.04 -13.88 12.17
CA PHE A 46 -8.95 -12.45 11.89
C PHE A 46 -10.04 -11.70 12.64
N ALA A 47 -9.69 -10.58 13.27
CA ALA A 47 -10.63 -9.73 14.00
C ALA A 47 -11.35 -8.78 13.03
N ILE A 48 -12.36 -9.29 12.33
CA ILE A 48 -13.21 -8.51 11.42
C ILE A 48 -14.68 -8.64 11.82
N ASP A 49 -15.41 -7.53 11.79
CA ASP A 49 -16.85 -7.52 12.02
C ASP A 49 -17.61 -7.73 10.70
N SER A 50 -18.76 -8.38 10.74
CA SER A 50 -19.61 -8.60 9.55
C SER A 50 -19.98 -7.29 8.82
N SER A 51 -20.10 -6.18 9.55
CA SER A 51 -20.35 -4.85 8.97
C SER A 51 -19.16 -4.27 8.20
N GLU A 52 -17.94 -4.72 8.52
CA GLU A 52 -16.71 -4.36 7.82
C GLU A 52 -16.56 -5.19 6.55
N THR A 53 -16.95 -6.47 6.58
CA THR A 53 -16.93 -7.34 5.39
C THR A 53 -17.92 -6.92 4.32
N ALA A 54 -19.06 -6.33 4.68
CA ALA A 54 -19.99 -5.74 3.72
C ALA A 54 -19.34 -4.61 2.88
N ARG A 55 -18.28 -3.97 3.38
CA ARG A 55 -17.51 -2.96 2.61
C ARG A 55 -16.61 -3.60 1.55
N LEU A 56 -16.34 -4.90 1.66
CA LEU A 56 -15.54 -5.66 0.69
C LEU A 56 -16.39 -6.13 -0.50
N SER A 57 -17.73 -6.14 -0.38
CA SER A 57 -18.62 -6.64 -1.44
C SER A 57 -18.36 -6.00 -2.81
N PRO A 58 -18.22 -4.67 -2.94
CA PRO A 58 -17.92 -4.06 -4.24
C PRO A 58 -16.59 -4.52 -4.85
N LEU A 59 -15.60 -4.87 -4.02
CA LEU A 59 -14.33 -5.40 -4.50
C LEU A 59 -14.43 -6.87 -4.89
N ILE A 60 -15.21 -7.66 -4.17
CA ILE A 60 -15.50 -9.04 -4.54
C ILE A 60 -16.21 -9.07 -5.90
N ASP A 61 -17.24 -8.24 -6.07
CA ASP A 61 -17.99 -8.13 -7.33
C ASP A 61 -17.10 -7.68 -8.50
N ASP A 62 -16.11 -6.82 -8.23
CA ASP A 62 -15.11 -6.37 -9.20
C ASP A 62 -14.04 -7.43 -9.52
N GLY A 63 -14.05 -8.58 -8.83
CA GLY A 63 -13.12 -9.69 -9.00
C GLY A 63 -11.76 -9.47 -8.35
N TRP A 64 -11.71 -8.76 -7.22
CA TRP A 64 -10.47 -8.51 -6.51
C TRP A 64 -9.91 -9.76 -5.84
N VAL A 65 -8.59 -9.85 -5.85
CA VAL A 65 -7.80 -10.79 -5.05
C VAL A 65 -7.30 -10.04 -3.82
N PHE A 66 -7.33 -10.69 -2.66
CA PHE A 66 -6.92 -10.12 -1.39
C PHE A 66 -5.69 -10.87 -0.87
N THR A 67 -4.80 -10.17 -0.18
CA THR A 67 -3.78 -10.81 0.66
C THR A 67 -4.13 -10.55 2.11
N ALA A 68 -4.43 -11.61 2.87
CA ALA A 68 -4.62 -11.56 4.31
C ALA A 68 -3.27 -11.82 5.00
N MET A 69 -2.87 -10.94 5.92
CA MET A 69 -1.58 -11.02 6.59
C MET A 69 -1.77 -11.19 8.09
N LYS A 70 -1.35 -12.33 8.62
CA LYS A 70 -1.43 -12.68 10.04
C LYS A 70 -0.05 -12.59 10.67
N SER A 71 0.06 -11.82 11.74
CA SER A 71 1.27 -11.76 12.56
C SER A 71 1.52 -13.13 13.20
N ASP A 72 2.76 -13.62 13.14
CA ASP A 72 3.17 -14.66 14.07
C ASP A 72 3.11 -14.08 15.49
N SER A 73 2.57 -14.85 16.42
CA SER A 73 2.51 -14.56 17.86
C SER A 73 3.88 -14.27 18.49
N THR A 74 4.97 -14.57 17.77
CA THR A 74 6.36 -14.31 18.16
C THR A 74 6.84 -12.89 17.83
N LEU A 75 6.05 -12.08 17.12
CA LEU A 75 6.39 -10.67 16.83
C LEU A 75 6.39 -9.84 18.12
N VAL A 76 7.60 -9.63 18.65
CA VAL A 76 7.84 -8.71 19.77
C VAL A 76 7.97 -7.30 19.23
N MET A 77 7.27 -6.35 19.87
CA MET A 77 7.41 -4.93 19.56
C MET A 77 8.90 -4.53 19.59
N PRO A 78 9.42 -3.89 18.53
CA PRO A 78 10.81 -3.45 18.50
C PRO A 78 11.14 -2.49 19.65
N LEU A 79 12.39 -2.50 20.10
CA LEU A 79 12.89 -1.48 21.03
C LEU A 79 12.78 -0.11 20.33
N GLY A 80 11.91 0.76 20.83
CA GLY A 80 11.56 2.04 20.19
C GLY A 80 10.13 2.13 19.66
N GLY A 81 9.35 1.04 19.76
CA GLY A 81 7.97 0.98 19.28
C GLY A 81 7.89 0.56 17.81
N TRP A 82 6.67 0.51 17.27
CA TRP A 82 6.44 0.22 15.84
C TRP A 82 6.96 1.32 14.89
N ASP A 83 7.34 2.47 15.44
CA ASP A 83 8.02 3.54 14.71
C ASP A 83 9.49 3.20 14.43
N ALA A 84 10.03 2.14 15.06
CA ALA A 84 11.40 1.68 14.89
C ALA A 84 11.45 0.35 14.14
N ASN A 85 12.05 0.37 12.95
CA ASN A 85 12.53 -0.83 12.25
C ASN A 85 11.46 -1.87 11.86
N VAL A 86 10.42 -1.42 11.14
CA VAL A 86 9.48 -2.32 10.46
C VAL A 86 10.09 -2.73 9.12
N ASN A 87 10.18 -4.04 8.87
CA ASN A 87 10.57 -4.52 7.54
C ASN A 87 9.48 -4.13 6.53
N PRO A 88 9.82 -3.48 5.41
CA PRO A 88 8.84 -3.15 4.38
C PRO A 88 8.28 -4.45 3.77
N ILE A 89 6.98 -4.43 3.46
CA ILE A 89 6.33 -5.51 2.73
C ILE A 89 6.27 -5.10 1.27
N GLU A 90 6.86 -5.93 0.41
CA GLU A 90 6.81 -5.73 -1.03
C GLU A 90 5.67 -6.55 -1.65
N PHE A 91 4.88 -5.89 -2.49
CA PHE A 91 3.84 -6.53 -3.30
C PHE A 91 4.23 -6.46 -4.78
N GLN A 92 4.30 -7.61 -5.44
CA GLN A 92 4.53 -7.70 -6.88
C GLN A 92 3.34 -8.34 -7.57
N TRP A 93 2.88 -7.73 -8.66
CA TRP A 93 1.82 -8.29 -9.49
C TRP A 93 1.97 -7.88 -10.94
N PRO A 94 1.44 -8.67 -11.89
CA PRO A 94 1.31 -8.24 -13.27
C PRO A 94 0.18 -7.20 -13.38
N GLY A 95 0.53 -5.98 -13.75
CA GLY A 95 -0.43 -4.89 -13.97
C GLY A 95 0.28 -3.59 -14.30
N ASP A 96 -0.47 -2.66 -14.90
CA ASP A 96 -0.04 -1.32 -15.31
C ASP A 96 -0.79 -0.21 -14.57
N VAL A 97 -1.76 -0.56 -13.71
CA VAL A 97 -2.56 0.37 -12.93
C VAL A 97 -2.51 0.00 -11.44
N VAL A 98 -2.20 0.98 -10.61
CA VAL A 98 -2.30 0.89 -9.16
C VAL A 98 -3.62 1.53 -8.71
N GLU A 99 -4.56 0.71 -8.23
CA GLU A 99 -5.82 1.19 -7.64
C GLU A 99 -5.73 1.17 -6.11
N VAL A 100 -6.13 2.26 -5.46
CA VAL A 100 -6.19 2.44 -4.01
C VAL A 100 -7.65 2.26 -3.55
N PRO A 101 -8.02 1.13 -2.91
CA PRO A 101 -9.40 0.85 -2.53
C PRO A 101 -9.78 1.53 -1.20
N LEU A 102 -10.22 2.77 -1.26
CA LEU A 102 -10.57 3.57 -0.07
C LEU A 102 -11.63 2.92 0.82
N GLY A 103 -12.59 2.19 0.23
CA GLY A 103 -13.65 1.47 0.98
C GLY A 103 -13.12 0.52 2.06
N VAL A 104 -12.02 -0.17 1.76
CA VAL A 104 -11.37 -1.11 2.67
C VAL A 104 -10.53 -0.38 3.70
N LEU A 105 -9.82 0.66 3.26
CA LEU A 105 -8.97 1.46 4.13
C LEU A 105 -9.77 2.16 5.24
N GLN A 106 -11.07 2.40 5.01
CA GLN A 106 -11.98 2.91 6.03
C GLN A 106 -12.10 2.02 7.27
N ILE A 107 -11.92 0.70 7.14
CA ILE A 107 -11.92 -0.23 8.30
C ILE A 107 -10.85 0.22 9.33
N ASN A 108 -9.76 0.79 8.85
CA ASN A 108 -8.67 1.31 9.68
C ASN A 108 -8.76 2.83 9.95
N ALA A 109 -9.76 3.51 9.38
CA ALA A 109 -9.95 4.93 9.57
C ALA A 109 -10.56 5.20 10.95
N GLN A 110 -9.67 5.39 11.93
CA GLN A 110 -10.04 5.92 13.25
C GLN A 110 -10.44 7.41 13.14
N SER A 111 -10.14 8.21 14.16
CA SER A 111 -10.39 9.66 14.13
C SER A 111 -9.56 10.41 13.08
N ARG A 112 -8.41 9.86 12.70
CA ARG A 112 -7.47 10.44 11.74
C ARG A 112 -6.62 9.36 11.07
N LEU A 113 -6.59 9.35 9.74
CA LEU A 113 -5.79 8.44 8.92
C LEU A 113 -4.95 9.25 7.92
N PRO A 114 -3.68 9.57 8.24
CA PRO A 114 -2.76 10.15 7.28
C PRO A 114 -2.32 9.08 6.26
N MET A 115 -2.37 9.43 4.99
CA MET A 115 -1.92 8.59 3.88
C MET A 115 -0.88 9.34 3.06
N THR A 116 0.24 8.67 2.84
CA THR A 116 1.37 9.16 2.07
C THR A 116 1.75 8.10 1.06
N PHE A 117 1.83 8.48 -0.21
CA PHE A 117 2.35 7.63 -1.29
C PHE A 117 3.61 8.25 -1.87
N PHE A 118 4.62 7.42 -2.06
CA PHE A 118 5.77 7.70 -2.92
C PHE A 118 5.62 6.88 -4.18
N VAL A 119 5.52 7.55 -5.31
CA VAL A 119 5.38 6.93 -6.63
C VAL A 119 6.62 7.23 -7.43
N VAL A 120 7.26 6.18 -7.92
CA VAL A 120 8.39 6.24 -8.83
C VAL A 120 7.89 5.76 -10.19
N ASP A 121 8.02 6.61 -11.19
CA ASP A 121 7.55 6.33 -12.56
C ASP A 121 8.30 7.22 -13.57
N GLU A 122 8.16 6.96 -14.86
CA GLU A 122 8.76 7.77 -15.94
C GLU A 122 8.18 9.20 -15.99
N HIS A 123 6.95 9.36 -15.50
CA HIS A 123 6.15 10.58 -15.52
C HIS A 123 5.68 11.00 -14.12
N ARG A 124 5.42 12.29 -13.94
CA ARG A 124 4.83 12.80 -12.71
C ARG A 124 3.47 12.14 -12.47
N SER A 125 3.26 11.65 -11.24
CA SER A 125 2.01 10.99 -10.86
C SER A 125 1.02 11.92 -10.17
N LYS A 126 -0.25 11.52 -10.17
CA LYS A 126 -1.34 12.11 -9.38
C LYS A 126 -2.23 10.99 -8.84
N LEU A 127 -2.95 11.29 -7.77
CA LEU A 127 -4.00 10.45 -7.21
C LEU A 127 -5.18 11.36 -6.86
N ALA A 128 -6.39 10.97 -7.26
CA ALA A 128 -7.58 11.80 -7.05
C ALA A 128 -7.75 12.18 -5.57
N ASP A 129 -8.03 13.46 -5.32
CA ASP A 129 -8.12 14.09 -3.99
C ASP A 129 -6.86 14.10 -3.11
N PHE A 130 -5.75 13.53 -3.57
CA PHE A 130 -4.47 13.64 -2.88
C PHE A 130 -3.74 14.89 -3.34
N SER A 131 -3.05 15.53 -2.40
CA SER A 131 -2.26 16.71 -2.69
C SER A 131 -0.83 16.32 -3.03
N THR A 132 -0.28 16.82 -4.14
CA THR A 132 1.16 16.68 -4.42
C THR A 132 1.93 17.51 -3.39
N ALA A 133 2.87 16.88 -2.70
CA ALA A 133 3.81 17.53 -1.80
C ALA A 133 5.19 17.73 -2.46
N TYR A 134 5.58 16.79 -3.32
CA TYR A 134 6.83 16.78 -4.07
C TYR A 134 6.63 16.05 -5.41
N ALA A 135 7.27 16.51 -6.48
CA ALA A 135 7.33 15.83 -7.77
C ALA A 135 8.51 16.34 -8.58
N ASN A 136 9.60 15.57 -8.68
CA ASN A 136 10.80 15.97 -9.41
C ASN A 136 11.45 14.76 -10.05
N ARG A 137 12.27 15.01 -11.08
CA ARG A 137 13.17 13.99 -11.59
C ARG A 137 14.31 13.76 -10.61
N ILE A 138 14.64 12.50 -10.37
CA ILE A 138 15.76 12.11 -9.53
C ILE A 138 17.05 12.46 -10.29
N SER A 139 17.86 13.33 -9.71
CA SER A 139 19.18 13.65 -10.25
C SER A 139 20.20 12.53 -9.97
N ARG A 140 21.33 12.53 -10.68
CA ARG A 140 22.42 11.57 -10.43
C ARG A 140 22.92 11.58 -9.00
N SER A 141 23.10 12.77 -8.40
CA SER A 141 23.60 12.88 -7.03
C SER A 141 22.58 12.35 -6.02
N GLU A 142 21.30 12.59 -6.26
CA GLU A 142 20.21 12.04 -5.45
C GLU A 142 20.11 10.52 -5.56
N ALA A 143 20.17 9.96 -6.78
CA ALA A 143 20.17 8.51 -6.99
C ALA A 143 21.35 7.85 -6.26
N THR A 144 22.56 8.41 -6.40
CA THR A 144 23.76 7.93 -5.71
C THR A 144 23.59 7.98 -4.20
N ALA A 145 23.14 9.11 -3.66
CA ALA A 145 22.93 9.27 -2.22
C ALA A 145 21.85 8.31 -1.67
N ILE A 146 20.77 8.07 -2.41
CA ILE A 146 19.74 7.10 -2.05
C ILE A 146 20.34 5.69 -2.01
N HIS A 147 21.10 5.28 -3.03
CA HIS A 147 21.70 3.95 -3.10
C HIS A 147 22.70 3.70 -1.97
N ASP A 148 23.47 4.72 -1.58
CA ASP A 148 24.43 4.64 -0.48
C ASP A 148 23.73 4.54 0.89
N LEU A 149 22.66 5.30 1.09
CA LEU A 149 21.94 5.36 2.37
C LEU A 149 20.93 4.23 2.52
N TYR A 150 20.33 3.77 1.42
CA TYR A 150 19.34 2.69 1.39
C TYR A 150 19.65 1.67 0.28
N PRO A 151 20.62 0.78 0.53
CA PRO A 151 20.96 -0.26 -0.43
C PRO A 151 19.76 -1.14 -0.82
N GLY A 152 18.75 -1.29 0.06
CA GLY A 152 17.53 -2.04 -0.23
C GLY A 152 16.61 -1.43 -1.29
N PHE A 153 16.78 -0.14 -1.60
CA PHE A 153 16.04 0.53 -2.68
C PHE A 153 16.83 0.58 -4.00
N GLN A 154 18.02 -0.04 -4.06
CA GLN A 154 18.76 -0.18 -5.32
C GLN A 154 17.90 -0.93 -6.35
N GLY A 155 17.82 -0.37 -7.56
CA GLY A 155 16.99 -0.91 -8.65
C GLY A 155 15.52 -0.48 -8.64
N TYR A 156 15.07 0.29 -7.63
CA TYR A 156 13.72 0.89 -7.63
C TYR A 156 13.71 2.39 -7.94
N LEU A 157 14.85 3.05 -7.79
CA LEU A 157 15.02 4.49 -7.94
C LEU A 157 16.23 4.75 -8.83
N GLU A 158 16.00 5.21 -10.06
CA GLU A 158 17.06 5.49 -11.04
C GLU A 158 17.14 6.99 -11.38
N GLU A 159 18.29 7.41 -11.93
CA GLU A 159 18.47 8.78 -12.44
C GLU A 159 17.46 9.03 -13.57
N GLY A 160 16.71 10.13 -13.48
CA GLY A 160 15.74 10.56 -14.48
C GLY A 160 14.30 10.18 -14.16
N ASP A 161 14.06 9.19 -13.30
CA ASP A 161 12.71 8.83 -12.84
C ASP A 161 12.04 9.99 -12.11
N PHE A 162 10.72 10.10 -12.22
CA PHE A 162 9.95 10.99 -11.37
C PHE A 162 9.68 10.34 -10.01
N LEU A 163 10.10 11.00 -8.94
CA LEU A 163 9.63 10.72 -7.61
C LEU A 163 8.50 11.69 -7.25
N THR A 164 7.29 11.17 -7.08
CA THR A 164 6.11 11.94 -6.66
C THR A 164 5.66 11.55 -5.26
N ARG A 165 5.53 12.53 -4.37
CA ARG A 165 4.91 12.38 -3.04
C ARG A 165 3.47 12.91 -3.05
N LEU A 166 2.53 12.05 -2.69
CA LEU A 166 1.10 12.34 -2.64
C LEU A 166 0.59 12.16 -1.20
N ASP A 167 0.02 13.23 -0.64
CA ASP A 167 -0.44 13.26 0.74
C ASP A 167 -1.94 13.55 0.82
N LYS A 168 -2.67 12.78 1.62
CA LYS A 168 -4.05 13.07 2.07
C LYS A 168 -4.20 12.65 3.53
N THR A 169 -4.95 13.39 4.31
CA THR A 169 -5.38 12.93 5.64
C THR A 169 -6.88 12.81 5.62
N PHE A 170 -7.38 11.62 5.96
CA PHE A 170 -8.79 11.37 6.19
C PHE A 170 -9.10 11.55 7.68
N PHE A 171 -10.29 12.04 8.00
CA PHE A 171 -10.82 12.22 9.34
C PHE A 171 -12.13 11.45 9.53
N ALA A 172 -12.56 11.33 10.79
CA ALA A 172 -13.86 10.75 11.12
C ALA A 172 -14.99 11.48 10.36
N GLY A 173 -15.70 10.75 9.51
CA GLY A 173 -16.82 11.27 8.70
C GLY A 173 -16.46 11.58 7.24
N ASP A 174 -15.18 11.55 6.87
CA ASP A 174 -14.80 11.70 5.46
C ASP A 174 -15.33 10.50 4.65
N PRO A 175 -15.91 10.74 3.45
CA PRO A 175 -16.34 9.65 2.59
C PRO A 175 -15.11 8.91 2.07
N MET A 176 -14.95 7.66 2.49
CA MET A 176 -13.93 6.73 2.02
C MET A 176 -14.60 5.58 1.28
N SER A 177 -15.23 5.89 0.15
CA SER A 177 -15.92 4.91 -0.70
C SER A 177 -15.24 4.75 -2.05
N GLY A 178 -15.32 3.55 -2.63
CA GLY A 178 -14.79 3.28 -3.96
C GLY A 178 -13.27 3.14 -3.98
N LYS A 179 -12.69 3.49 -5.12
CA LYS A 179 -11.26 3.31 -5.42
C LYS A 179 -10.75 4.44 -6.31
N TYR A 180 -9.48 4.79 -6.15
CA TYR A 180 -8.80 5.76 -7.00
C TYR A 180 -7.57 5.16 -7.64
N SER A 181 -7.31 5.50 -8.90
CA SER A 181 -6.12 5.07 -9.60
C SER A 181 -5.01 6.09 -9.44
N ILE A 182 -3.78 5.60 -9.25
CA ILE A 182 -2.60 6.41 -9.51
C ILE A 182 -2.49 6.54 -11.02
N GLU A 183 -2.41 7.79 -11.49
CA GLU A 183 -2.40 8.14 -12.90
C GLU A 183 -1.25 9.11 -13.17
N TRP A 184 -0.84 9.23 -14.43
CA TRP A 184 0.03 10.32 -14.85
C TRP A 184 -0.68 11.67 -14.74
N ALA A 185 0.06 12.67 -14.28
CA ALA A 185 -0.37 14.05 -14.25
C ALA A 185 -0.49 14.62 -15.68
N ALA A 186 -1.20 15.73 -15.82
CA ALA A 186 -1.35 16.40 -17.12
C ALA A 186 -0.02 16.97 -17.65
N SER A 187 0.99 17.10 -16.80
CA SER A 187 2.30 17.64 -17.13
C SER A 187 3.37 17.12 -16.16
N ASP A 188 4.59 16.98 -16.67
CA ASP A 188 5.82 16.68 -15.91
C ASP A 188 6.46 17.95 -15.30
N GLU A 189 5.67 18.99 -15.02
CA GLU A 189 6.19 20.16 -14.32
C GLU A 189 6.63 19.76 -12.92
N GLU A 190 7.89 20.05 -12.59
CA GLU A 190 8.43 19.78 -11.27
C GLU A 190 7.73 20.62 -10.21
N PHE A 191 7.50 20.04 -9.04
CA PHE A 191 6.77 20.70 -7.97
C PHE A 191 7.40 20.41 -6.61
N ARG A 192 7.62 21.47 -5.85
CA ARG A 192 8.04 21.40 -4.45
C ARG A 192 7.15 22.33 -3.63
N ARG A 193 6.40 21.78 -2.66
CA ARG A 193 5.55 22.63 -1.79
C ARG A 193 6.45 23.53 -0.93
N GLY A 194 6.40 24.84 -1.17
CA GLY A 194 7.05 25.84 -0.30
C GLY A 194 6.16 26.20 0.89
N GLY A 195 6.62 26.00 2.13
CA GLY A 195 5.88 26.45 3.32
C GLY A 195 6.49 26.04 4.67
N THR A 196 6.44 26.95 5.65
CA THR A 196 7.08 26.87 6.99
C THR A 196 6.44 25.91 7.99
N ASN A 197 5.32 25.25 7.64
CA ASN A 197 4.55 24.38 8.56
C ASN A 197 4.61 22.88 8.21
N SER A 198 5.42 22.50 7.23
CA SER A 198 5.88 21.13 7.12
C SER A 198 7.05 20.98 8.09
N TRP A 199 6.85 20.24 9.18
CA TRP A 199 7.90 19.87 10.15
C TRP A 199 9.16 19.26 9.49
N VAL A 200 9.07 18.89 8.21
CA VAL A 200 10.13 18.38 7.34
C VAL A 200 11.05 19.47 6.76
N PHE A 201 10.70 20.77 6.77
CA PHE A 201 11.39 21.79 5.95
C PHE A 201 11.93 23.03 6.70
N ARG A 202 12.07 23.01 8.04
CA ARG A 202 12.46 24.22 8.80
C ARG A 202 13.96 24.40 9.08
N SER A 203 14.84 23.55 8.58
CA SER A 203 16.29 23.79 8.66
C SER A 203 16.89 23.71 7.27
N GLY A 204 17.37 24.84 6.75
CA GLY A 204 18.02 24.88 5.43
C GLY A 204 19.33 24.10 5.41
N TRP A 205 19.32 22.85 4.94
CA TRP A 205 20.50 21.98 4.92
C TRP A 205 20.40 20.95 3.75
N ASN A 206 21.57 20.47 3.35
CA ASN A 206 22.02 19.80 2.12
C ASN A 206 21.27 18.54 1.57
N GLU A 207 21.74 18.08 0.39
CA GLU A 207 21.26 17.02 -0.55
C GLU A 207 20.90 15.63 0.04
N SER A 208 20.86 15.45 1.36
CA SER A 208 20.64 14.18 2.06
C SER A 208 19.18 13.91 2.47
N TRP A 209 18.20 14.65 1.96
CA TRP A 209 16.83 14.68 2.51
C TRP A 209 15.91 13.57 2.00
N LEU A 210 16.12 13.03 0.79
CA LEU A 210 15.35 11.88 0.25
C LEU A 210 15.46 10.65 1.16
N ALA A 211 16.59 10.56 1.86
CA ALA A 211 16.87 9.54 2.84
C ALA A 211 15.84 9.53 3.98
N TRP A 212 15.63 10.67 4.59
CA TRP A 212 14.72 10.78 5.74
C TRP A 212 13.26 10.64 5.33
N VAL A 213 12.91 11.00 4.10
CA VAL A 213 11.55 10.85 3.57
C VAL A 213 11.16 9.39 3.39
N LEU A 214 12.10 8.53 2.98
CA LEU A 214 11.88 7.08 2.91
C LEU A 214 11.85 6.42 4.31
N VAL A 215 12.53 7.00 5.31
CA VAL A 215 12.51 6.53 6.71
C VAL A 215 11.26 6.97 7.49
N PHE A 216 10.68 8.13 7.17
CA PHE A 216 9.56 8.73 7.90
C PHE A 216 8.18 8.56 7.27
N SER A 217 8.02 7.72 6.24
CA SER A 217 6.71 7.14 5.88
C SER A 217 6.28 6.13 6.95
N GLY A 218 6.12 6.63 8.17
CA GLY A 218 5.65 5.90 9.33
C GLY A 218 4.23 5.42 9.07
N ILE A 219 4.05 4.11 9.17
CA ILE A 219 2.75 3.48 9.34
C ILE A 219 2.27 3.87 10.74
N LEU A 220 1.61 5.02 10.83
CA LEU A 220 0.82 5.41 12.00
C LEU A 220 -0.63 5.05 11.68
N ALA A 221 -0.93 3.75 11.72
CA ALA A 221 -2.28 3.22 11.80
C ALA A 221 -2.25 1.99 12.70
N ALA A 222 -3.09 2.02 13.72
CA ALA A 222 -3.11 1.06 14.82
C ALA A 222 -3.35 -0.37 14.31
N PHE A 223 -2.31 -1.20 14.39
CA PHE A 223 -2.44 -2.65 14.33
C PHE A 223 -3.14 -3.15 15.60
N ARG A 224 -4.48 -3.07 15.65
CA ARG A 224 -5.26 -4.03 16.43
C ARG A 224 -5.45 -5.25 15.54
N TRP A 225 -4.52 -6.20 15.67
CA TRP A 225 -4.63 -7.58 15.20
C TRP A 225 -5.05 -7.73 13.72
N GLY A 226 -4.11 -7.40 12.83
CA GLY A 226 -3.83 -8.21 11.64
C GLY A 226 -4.78 -8.10 10.44
N LEU A 227 -4.96 -6.93 9.84
CA LEU A 227 -5.52 -6.85 8.48
C LEU A 227 -4.75 -5.85 7.61
N GLY A 228 -3.67 -6.31 6.98
CA GLY A 228 -3.04 -5.62 5.86
C GLY A 228 -3.64 -6.11 4.55
N LEU A 229 -4.66 -5.43 4.02
CA LEU A 229 -5.26 -5.78 2.73
C LEU A 229 -4.53 -5.08 1.59
N ALA A 230 -3.66 -5.81 0.90
CA ALA A 230 -3.33 -5.50 -0.49
C ALA A 230 -4.36 -6.19 -1.38
N ALA A 231 -4.94 -5.44 -2.30
CA ALA A 231 -5.99 -5.95 -3.17
C ALA A 231 -5.62 -5.64 -4.63
N ARG A 232 -5.96 -6.52 -5.59
CA ARG A 232 -5.75 -6.27 -7.05
C ARG A 232 -6.88 -6.84 -7.91
N ARG A 233 -7.14 -6.23 -9.07
CA ARG A 233 -8.08 -6.72 -10.09
C ARG A 233 -7.40 -7.62 -11.12
N VAL A 234 -7.92 -8.82 -11.39
CA VAL A 234 -7.42 -9.72 -12.44
C VAL A 234 -8.35 -9.68 -13.65
N ARG A 235 -7.87 -9.22 -14.83
CA ARG A 235 -8.59 -9.38 -16.11
C ARG A 235 -8.24 -10.73 -16.74
N SER A 236 -9.26 -11.55 -17.03
CA SER A 236 -9.07 -12.75 -17.85
C SER A 236 -8.76 -12.34 -19.30
N LEU A 237 -7.56 -12.69 -19.78
CA LEU A 237 -7.21 -12.56 -21.19
C LEU A 237 -7.88 -13.69 -21.98
N VAL A 238 -9.16 -13.51 -22.33
CA VAL A 238 -9.76 -14.27 -23.43
C VAL A 238 -9.26 -13.63 -24.72
N ARG A 239 -8.22 -14.20 -25.32
CA ARG A 239 -7.82 -13.87 -26.70
C ARG A 239 -8.92 -14.40 -27.65
N PRO A 240 -9.53 -13.57 -28.50
CA PRO A 240 -10.25 -14.08 -29.66
C PRO A 240 -9.25 -14.75 -30.61
N ARG A 241 -9.67 -15.86 -31.21
CA ARG A 241 -8.93 -16.57 -32.26
C ARG A 241 -8.81 -15.74 -33.53
#